data_AF-A0A8T4MSP0-F1
#
_entry.id   AF-A0A8T4MSP0-F1
#
_cell.length_a   1.000
_cell.length_b   1.000
_cell.length_c   1.000
_cell.angle_alpha   90.00
_cell.angle_beta   90.00
_cell.angle_gamma   90.00
#
_symmetry.space_group_name_H-M   'P 1'
#
loop_
_entity.id
_entity.type
_entity.pdbx_description
1 polymer ?
#
loop_
_entity_poly.entity_id
_entity_poly.type
_entity_poly.pdbx_seq_one_letter_code
_entity_poly.pdbx_strand_id
1 'polypeptide(L)'
;MFLPFLAENKADTKTAEQNIKKMKEAFPETLIIPCSSESELALREAAKHGLIDYVPGESEFKVKGQLSDQQKKALSFVQENVLEKYGNTGVQQCLNESIFGFLGMVVAYPVDNETKLADKYGKVLPDAFLMPRG
;
A
#
# COMPACT_ATOMS: atom_id res chain seq x y z
N MET A 1 14.25 -4.96 -20.75
CA MET A 1 14.04 -3.50 -20.77
C MET A 1 13.68 -3.10 -19.35
N PHE A 2 14.53 -2.32 -18.69
CA PHE A 2 14.32 -1.84 -17.32
C PHE A 2 13.32 -0.69 -17.36
N LEU A 3 12.09 -0.91 -16.90
CA LEU A 3 11.11 0.17 -16.76
C LEU A 3 10.76 0.32 -15.28
N PRO A 4 11.42 1.23 -14.55
CA PRO A 4 10.94 1.64 -13.23
C PRO A 4 9.54 2.26 -13.39
N PHE A 5 8.66 2.01 -12.43
CA PHE A 5 7.37 2.70 -12.37
C PHE A 5 7.55 4.15 -11.90
N LEU A 6 6.56 4.99 -12.18
CA LEU A 6 6.48 6.36 -11.64
C LEU A 6 5.42 6.42 -10.55
N ALA A 7 5.82 6.91 -9.37
CA ALA A 7 4.91 7.22 -8.27
C ALA A 7 4.42 8.66 -8.39
N GLU A 8 3.20 8.83 -8.90
CA GLU A 8 2.58 10.15 -9.06
C GLU A 8 1.97 10.61 -7.74
N ASN A 9 2.80 11.21 -6.89
CA ASN A 9 2.41 11.67 -5.56
C ASN A 9 1.48 12.91 -5.62
N LYS A 10 0.69 13.11 -4.56
CA LYS A 10 -0.37 14.14 -4.42
C LYS A 10 -1.64 13.85 -5.24
N ALA A 11 -1.97 12.56 -5.38
CA ALA A 11 -3.17 12.09 -6.06
C ALA A 11 -4.49 12.57 -5.42
N ASP A 12 -4.44 13.04 -4.18
CA ASP A 12 -5.55 13.64 -3.42
C ASP A 12 -5.97 15.05 -3.88
N THR A 13 -5.18 15.70 -4.75
CA THR A 13 -5.46 17.06 -5.22
C THR A 13 -6.48 17.09 -6.36
N LYS A 14 -7.26 18.18 -6.47
CA LYS A 14 -8.31 18.32 -7.49
C LYS A 14 -7.82 18.21 -8.94
N THR A 15 -6.57 18.58 -9.20
CA THR A 15 -5.95 18.53 -10.54
C THR A 15 -5.26 17.20 -10.83
N ALA A 16 -5.13 16.33 -9.83
CA ALA A 16 -4.35 15.10 -9.93
C ALA A 16 -4.86 14.18 -11.04
N GLU A 17 -6.16 13.95 -11.13
CA GLU A 17 -6.74 13.02 -12.11
C GLU A 17 -6.37 13.39 -13.55
N GLN A 18 -6.46 14.69 -13.90
CA GLN A 18 -6.08 15.18 -15.22
C GLN A 18 -4.58 15.05 -15.46
N ASN A 19 -3.76 15.34 -14.46
CA ASN A 19 -2.30 15.24 -14.58
C ASN A 19 -1.84 13.79 -14.71
N ILE A 20 -2.38 12.88 -13.90
CA ILE A 20 -2.11 11.44 -13.97
C ILE A 20 -2.53 10.90 -15.34
N LYS A 21 -3.68 11.33 -15.87
CA LYS A 21 -4.11 10.93 -17.21
C LYS A 21 -3.11 11.38 -18.28
N LYS A 22 -2.66 12.64 -18.24
CA LYS A 22 -1.62 13.15 -19.16
C LYS A 22 -0.32 12.37 -19.04
N MET A 23 0.09 12.01 -17.81
CA MET A 23 1.29 11.20 -17.59
C MET A 23 1.15 9.81 -18.20
N LYS A 24 -0.02 9.16 -18.04
CA LYS A 24 -0.30 7.85 -18.65
C LYS A 24 -0.28 7.90 -20.18
N GLU A 25 -0.78 8.99 -20.76
CA GLU A 25 -0.76 9.21 -22.21
C GLU A 25 0.64 9.52 -22.73
N ALA A 26 1.46 10.27 -21.98
CA ALA A 26 2.82 10.63 -22.36
C ALA A 26 3.81 9.45 -22.23
N PHE A 27 3.57 8.54 -21.28
CA PHE A 27 4.43 7.39 -20.98
C PHE A 27 3.65 6.06 -20.98
N PRO A 28 3.11 5.62 -22.13
CA PRO A 28 2.22 4.46 -22.20
C PRO A 28 2.90 3.14 -21.80
N GLU A 29 4.22 3.05 -21.98
CA GLU A 29 5.03 1.88 -21.61
C GLU A 29 5.49 1.90 -20.15
N THR A 30 5.19 2.98 -19.41
CA THR A 30 5.62 3.13 -18.01
C THR A 30 4.45 2.87 -17.08
N LEU A 31 4.66 2.01 -16.09
CA LEU A 31 3.67 1.83 -15.03
C LEU A 31 3.58 3.10 -14.19
N ILE A 32 2.39 3.71 -14.14
CA ILE A 32 2.14 4.93 -13.36
C ILE A 32 1.19 4.61 -12.22
N ILE A 33 1.68 4.81 -10.99
CA ILE A 33 0.95 4.53 -9.76
C ILE A 33 0.57 5.85 -9.10
N PRO A 34 -0.72 6.23 -9.08
CA PRO A 34 -1.22 7.37 -8.30
C PRO A 34 -0.92 7.14 -6.82
N CYS A 35 -0.32 8.13 -6.15
CA CYS A 35 0.04 8.03 -4.74
C CYS A 35 -0.42 9.24 -3.94
N SER A 36 -0.84 9.02 -2.71
CA SER A 36 -1.01 10.08 -1.70
C SER A 36 -0.29 9.68 -0.42
N SER A 37 0.98 10.08 -0.34
CA SER A 37 1.83 9.84 0.84
C SER A 37 1.30 10.49 2.11
N GLU A 38 0.68 11.67 2.00
CA GLU A 38 0.07 12.36 3.15
C GLU A 38 -1.15 11.60 3.67
N SER A 39 -1.99 11.08 2.77
CA SER A 39 -3.14 10.24 3.14
C SER A 39 -2.70 8.94 3.81
N GLU A 40 -1.68 8.27 3.28
CA GLU A 40 -1.10 7.06 3.88
C GLU A 40 -0.56 7.34 5.29
N LEU A 41 0.18 8.44 5.45
CA LEU A 41 0.70 8.83 6.76
C LEU A 41 -0.43 9.10 7.76
N ALA A 42 -1.48 9.81 7.34
CA ALA A 42 -2.63 10.09 8.18
C ALA A 42 -3.36 8.82 8.64
N LEU A 43 -3.58 7.86 7.73
CA LEU A 43 -4.19 6.57 8.08
C LEU A 43 -3.30 5.76 9.04
N ARG A 44 -1.98 5.73 8.80
CA ARG A 44 -1.04 5.01 9.67
C ARG A 44 -0.94 5.61 11.06
N GLU A 45 -0.90 6.94 11.20
CA GLU A 45 -0.90 7.59 12.51
C GLU A 45 -2.24 7.40 13.22
N ALA A 46 -3.38 7.50 12.52
CA ALA A 46 -4.69 7.20 13.10
C ALA A 46 -4.78 5.76 13.62
N ALA A 47 -4.25 4.79 12.86
CA ALA A 47 -4.21 3.38 13.27
C ALA A 47 -3.30 3.16 14.48
N LYS A 48 -2.11 3.78 14.47
CA LYS A 48 -1.16 3.74 15.58
C LYS A 48 -1.72 4.32 16.87
N HIS A 49 -2.56 5.36 16.77
CA HIS A 49 -3.28 5.93 17.90
C HIS A 49 -4.56 5.16 18.29
N GLY A 50 -4.84 4.03 17.64
CA GLY A 50 -6.00 3.20 17.95
C GLY A 50 -7.34 3.80 17.54
N LEU A 51 -7.33 4.83 16.69
CA LEU A 51 -8.53 5.52 16.21
C LEU A 51 -9.21 4.76 15.07
N ILE A 52 -8.44 3.98 14.30
CA ILE A 52 -8.93 3.12 13.22
C ILE A 52 -8.20 1.78 13.22
N ASP A 53 -8.83 0.74 12.64
CA ASP A 53 -8.13 -0.42 12.09
C ASP A 53 -7.85 -0.16 10.62
N TYR A 54 -6.57 -0.10 10.27
CA TYR A 54 -6.11 0.07 8.90
C TYR A 54 -4.88 -0.80 8.66
N VAL A 55 -4.86 -1.49 7.53
CA VAL A 55 -3.69 -2.22 7.03
C VAL A 55 -3.16 -1.44 5.81
N PRO A 56 -1.87 -1.07 5.78
CA PRO A 56 -1.29 -0.33 4.65
C PRO A 56 -1.59 -0.97 3.30
N GLY A 57 -2.09 -0.17 2.37
CA GLY A 57 -2.46 -0.62 1.02
C GLY A 57 -3.90 -1.14 0.86
N GLU A 58 -4.67 -1.27 1.94
CA GLU A 58 -6.09 -1.59 1.87
C GLU A 58 -6.92 -0.41 1.33
N SER A 59 -8.06 -0.74 0.73
CA SER A 59 -9.06 0.22 0.23
C SER A 59 -9.97 0.77 1.32
N GLU A 60 -9.98 0.14 2.50
CA GLU A 60 -10.91 0.45 3.58
C GLU A 60 -10.21 0.46 4.94
N PHE A 61 -10.80 1.19 5.88
CA PHE A 61 -10.42 1.18 7.30
C PHE A 61 -11.68 1.15 8.16
N LYS A 62 -11.56 0.64 9.39
CA LYS A 62 -12.68 0.61 10.35
C LYS A 62 -12.43 1.60 11.47
N VAL A 63 -13.38 2.51 11.71
CA VAL A 63 -13.26 3.47 12.81
C VAL A 63 -13.44 2.77 14.15
N LYS A 64 -12.54 3.07 15.10
CA LYS A 64 -12.62 2.64 16.50
C LYS A 64 -13.06 3.82 17.37
N GLY A 65 -14.20 3.65 18.04
CA GLY A 65 -14.69 4.61 19.02
C GLY A 65 -15.16 5.94 18.42
N GLN A 66 -15.06 7.00 19.21
CA GLN A 66 -15.51 8.34 18.80
C GLN A 66 -14.32 9.18 18.33
N LEU A 67 -14.42 9.65 17.09
CA LEU A 67 -13.51 10.61 16.49
C LEU A 67 -14.01 12.05 16.70
N SER A 68 -13.08 12.99 16.79
CA SER A 68 -13.42 14.42 16.71
C SER A 68 -13.93 14.78 15.32
N ASP A 69 -14.67 15.90 15.20
CA ASP A 69 -15.17 16.34 13.90
C ASP A 69 -14.05 16.63 12.89
N GLN A 70 -12.90 17.09 13.37
CA GLN A 70 -11.72 17.31 12.54
C GLN A 70 -11.14 15.99 12.02
N GLN A 71 -11.04 14.97 12.89
CA GLN A 71 -10.56 13.63 12.51
C GLN A 71 -11.51 12.95 11.52
N LYS A 72 -12.82 13.04 11.76
CA LYS A 72 -13.84 12.52 10.83
C LYS A 72 -13.69 13.16 9.45
N LYS A 73 -13.59 14.49 9.39
CA LYS A 73 -13.42 15.21 8.12
C LYS A 73 -12.14 14.80 7.39
N ALA A 74 -11.02 14.65 8.11
CA ALA A 74 -9.76 14.21 7.52
C ALA A 74 -9.85 12.78 6.95
N LEU A 75 -10.44 11.85 7.71
CA LEU A 75 -10.60 10.47 7.25
C LEU A 75 -11.59 10.34 6.09
N SER A 76 -12.71 11.07 6.13
CA SER A 76 -13.65 11.14 5.00
C SER A 76 -12.99 11.73 3.76
N PHE A 77 -12.15 12.77 3.91
CA PHE A 77 -11.40 13.33 2.80
C PHE A 77 -10.51 12.29 2.13
N VAL A 78 -9.75 11.51 2.91
CA VAL A 78 -8.90 10.44 2.39
C VAL A 78 -9.72 9.35 1.71
N GLN A 79 -10.85 8.96 2.31
CA GLN A 79 -11.72 7.95 1.76
C GLN A 79 -12.28 8.35 0.38
N GLU A 80 -12.89 9.54 0.29
CA GLU A 80 -13.54 10.02 -0.95
C GLU A 80 -12.53 10.42 -2.04
N ASN A 81 -11.40 11.02 -1.66
CA ASN A 81 -10.48 11.61 -2.64
C ASN A 81 -9.34 10.67 -3.05
N VAL A 82 -9.07 9.62 -2.28
CA VAL A 82 -7.96 8.70 -2.55
C VAL A 82 -8.46 7.26 -2.64
N LEU A 83 -9.03 6.71 -1.57
CA LEU A 83 -9.34 5.28 -1.49
C LEU A 83 -10.44 4.88 -2.48
N GLU A 84 -11.54 5.61 -2.54
CA GLU A 84 -12.65 5.31 -3.46
C GLU A 84 -12.26 5.52 -4.94
N LYS A 85 -11.34 6.46 -5.21
CA LYS A 85 -10.91 6.78 -6.58
C LYS A 85 -9.84 5.84 -7.12
N TYR A 86 -8.86 5.49 -6.29
CA TYR A 86 -7.67 4.75 -6.72
C TYR A 86 -7.60 3.34 -6.13
N GLY A 87 -8.50 2.99 -5.21
CA GLY A 87 -8.55 1.70 -4.52
C GLY A 87 -7.54 1.55 -3.38
N ASN A 88 -6.47 2.36 -3.36
CA ASN A 88 -5.50 2.42 -2.27
C ASN A 88 -4.76 3.76 -2.32
N THR A 89 -3.83 3.99 -1.39
CA THR A 89 -3.02 5.22 -1.32
C THR A 89 -1.83 5.25 -2.29
N GLY A 90 -1.58 4.17 -3.01
CA GLY A 90 -0.46 3.98 -3.95
C GLY A 90 0.86 3.61 -3.29
N VAL A 91 1.08 3.96 -2.02
CA VAL A 91 2.38 3.80 -1.35
C VAL A 91 2.77 2.33 -1.20
N GLN A 92 1.88 1.51 -0.64
CA GLN A 92 2.14 0.07 -0.50
C GLN A 92 2.24 -0.62 -1.87
N GLN A 93 1.49 -0.15 -2.86
CA GLN A 93 1.56 -0.64 -4.23
C GLN A 93 2.94 -0.38 -4.85
N CYS A 94 3.50 0.82 -4.66
CA CYS A 94 4.86 1.14 -5.09
C CYS A 94 5.90 0.23 -4.42
N LEU A 95 5.80 0.01 -3.11
CA LEU A 95 6.71 -0.89 -2.40
C LEU A 95 6.62 -2.33 -2.94
N ASN A 96 5.40 -2.84 -3.13
CA ASN A 96 5.17 -4.17 -3.67
C ASN A 96 5.72 -4.29 -5.09
N GLU A 97 5.51 -3.27 -5.94
CA GLU A 97 6.03 -3.25 -7.30
C GLU A 97 7.57 -3.19 -7.30
N SER A 98 8.20 -2.43 -6.41
CA SER A 98 9.66 -2.41 -6.27
C SER A 98 10.22 -3.80 -5.92
N ILE A 99 9.61 -4.49 -4.96
CA ILE A 99 10.14 -5.77 -4.45
C ILE A 99 9.76 -6.95 -5.36
N PHE A 100 8.48 -7.10 -5.67
CA PHE A 100 7.96 -8.29 -6.36
C PHE A 100 7.92 -8.13 -7.88
N GLY A 101 7.71 -6.91 -8.38
CA GLY A 101 7.70 -6.63 -9.82
C GLY A 101 9.11 -6.42 -10.34
N PHE A 102 9.77 -5.35 -9.89
CA PHE A 102 11.06 -4.90 -10.39
C PHE A 102 12.23 -5.79 -9.95
N LEU A 103 12.39 -6.01 -8.64
CA LEU A 103 13.45 -6.89 -8.14
C LEU A 103 13.12 -8.37 -8.35
N GLY A 104 11.87 -8.70 -8.72
CA GLY A 104 11.43 -10.07 -8.95
C GLY A 104 11.62 -10.98 -7.75
N MET A 105 11.58 -10.43 -6.53
CA MET A 105 11.78 -11.21 -5.31
C MET A 105 10.55 -12.04 -4.97
N VAL A 106 10.72 -13.08 -4.18
CA VAL A 106 9.65 -13.89 -3.61
C VAL A 106 9.85 -14.02 -2.10
N VAL A 107 8.76 -14.21 -1.37
CA VAL A 107 8.83 -14.48 0.08
C VAL A 107 8.97 -15.98 0.29
N ALA A 108 10.07 -16.40 0.91
CA ALA A 108 10.31 -17.78 1.33
C ALA A 108 10.11 -17.91 2.84
N TYR A 109 9.35 -18.92 3.24
CA TYR A 109 9.09 -19.25 4.65
C TYR A 109 9.77 -20.58 4.99
N PRO A 110 10.99 -20.56 5.57
CA PRO A 110 11.67 -21.79 5.94
C PRO A 110 10.93 -22.46 7.11
N VAL A 111 10.70 -23.76 6.97
CA VAL A 111 10.02 -24.60 7.97
C VAL A 111 10.82 -25.88 8.18
N ASP A 112 10.77 -26.42 9.40
CA ASP A 112 11.42 -27.72 9.72
C ASP A 112 10.50 -28.89 9.35
N ASN A 113 9.18 -28.67 9.46
CA ASN A 113 8.16 -29.64 9.08
C ASN A 113 7.22 -29.08 8.00
N GLU A 114 7.28 -29.65 6.80
CA GLU A 114 6.50 -29.22 5.63
C GLU A 114 4.99 -29.48 5.79
N THR A 115 4.58 -30.49 6.56
CA THR A 115 3.16 -30.80 6.78
C THR A 115 2.53 -29.83 7.78
N LYS A 116 3.28 -29.41 8.80
CA LYS A 116 2.80 -28.49 9.84
C LYS A 116 3.12 -27.02 9.54
N LEU A 117 3.95 -26.77 8.53
CA LEU A 117 4.50 -25.45 8.20
C LEU A 117 5.10 -24.76 9.43
N ALA A 118 5.77 -25.53 10.28
CA ALA A 118 6.23 -25.09 11.59
C ALA A 118 7.70 -25.45 11.82
N ASP A 119 8.34 -24.73 12.75
CA ASP A 119 9.64 -25.09 13.27
C ASP A 119 9.57 -26.23 14.32
N LYS A 120 10.76 -26.59 14.82
CA LYS A 120 10.98 -27.59 15.88
C LYS A 120 10.33 -27.23 17.22
N TYR A 121 9.92 -25.97 17.42
CA TYR A 121 9.22 -25.50 18.61
C TYR A 121 7.70 -25.38 18.39
N GLY A 122 7.20 -25.73 17.19
CA GLY A 122 5.79 -25.65 16.83
C GLY A 122 5.32 -24.27 16.42
N LYS A 123 6.22 -23.31 16.19
CA LYS A 123 5.87 -21.97 15.67
C LYS A 123 5.59 -22.07 14.17
N VAL A 124 4.37 -21.74 13.78
CA VAL A 124 3.92 -21.75 12.38
C VAL A 124 4.51 -20.56 11.63
N LEU A 125 5.10 -20.82 10.44
CA LEU A 125 5.76 -19.83 9.57
C LEU A 125 6.67 -18.88 10.37
N PRO A 126 7.73 -19.41 10.99
CA PRO A 126 8.50 -18.71 12.01
C PRO A 126 9.21 -17.46 11.50
N ASP A 127 9.64 -17.49 10.24
CA ASP A 127 10.45 -16.49 9.56
C ASP A 127 9.97 -16.26 8.12
N ALA A 128 10.27 -15.09 7.57
CA ALA A 128 9.98 -14.72 6.19
C ALA A 128 11.20 -14.03 5.58
N PHE A 129 11.72 -14.58 4.48
CA PHE A 129 12.89 -14.04 3.77
C PHE A 129 12.51 -13.61 2.36
N LEU A 130 13.02 -12.45 1.93
CA LEU A 130 12.96 -12.05 0.54
C LEU A 130 14.13 -12.70 -0.22
N MET A 131 13.80 -13.51 -1.23
CA MET A 131 14.76 -14.25 -2.03
C MET A 131 14.61 -13.87 -3.52
N PRO A 132 15.69 -13.83 -4.31
CA PRO A 132 15.57 -13.77 -5.76
C PRO A 132 14.76 -14.95 -6.29
N ARG A 133 14.00 -14.72 -7.36
CA ARG A 133 13.24 -15.79 -8.02
C ARG A 133 14.15 -16.60 -8.94
N GLY A 134 14.11 -17.92 -8.79
CA GLY A 134 14.96 -18.88 -9.51
C GLY A 134 16.09 -19.41 -8.63
#